data_AF-A0A6S7IV83-F1
#
_entry.id   AF-A0A6S7IV83-F1
#
_cell.length_a   1.000
_cell.length_b   1.000
_cell.length_c   1.000
_cell.angle_alpha   90.00
_cell.angle_beta   90.00
_cell.angle_gamma   90.00
#
_symmetry.space_group_name_H-M   'P 1'
#
loop_
_entity.id
_entity.type
_entity.pdbx_description
1 polymer ?
#
loop_
_entity_poly.entity_id
_entity_poly.type
_entity_poly.pdbx_seq_one_letter_code
_entity_poly.pdbx_strand_id
1 'polypeptide(L)'
;MRDIIEYYFARGFQYNAIVDFLSKQHGISMSERTLRSRLSAYGLRRSPEYNLDEIRALIQEKRRGPACMGGYRSMWHALCIGGHQVPRNVVEQLMRELDPEGCQFQESKVFTQKDISGAWSQPLLAN
;
A
#
# COMPACT_ATOMS: atom_id res chain seq x y z
N MET A 1 -20.54 -8.27 20.55
CA MET A 1 -20.25 -8.36 19.09
C MET A 1 -18.80 -8.00 18.79
N ARG A 2 -18.33 -6.81 19.20
CA ARG A 2 -16.92 -6.42 19.10
C ARG A 2 -15.98 -7.40 19.80
N ASP A 3 -16.30 -7.79 21.04
CA ASP A 3 -15.46 -8.68 21.86
C ASP A 3 -15.25 -10.06 21.22
N ILE A 4 -16.28 -10.59 20.55
CA ILE A 4 -16.21 -11.89 19.85
C ILE A 4 -15.31 -11.78 18.61
N ILE A 5 -15.44 -10.68 17.85
CA ILE A 5 -14.57 -10.42 16.69
C ILE A 5 -13.12 -10.26 17.15
N GLU A 6 -12.88 -9.48 18.20
CA GLU A 6 -11.56 -9.28 18.80
C GLU A 6 -10.95 -10.59 19.30
N TYR A 7 -11.74 -11.43 19.97
CA TYR A 7 -11.32 -12.74 20.47
C TYR A 7 -10.79 -13.66 19.35
N TYR A 8 -11.49 -13.74 18.22
CA TYR A 8 -11.04 -14.57 17.10
C TYR A 8 -9.93 -13.89 16.30
N PHE A 9 -9.97 -12.57 16.18
CA PHE A 9 -8.94 -11.81 15.47
C PHE A 9 -7.59 -11.92 16.19
N ALA A 10 -7.55 -11.76 17.52
CA ALA A 10 -6.35 -11.86 18.33
C ALA A 10 -5.73 -13.27 18.32
N ARG A 11 -6.54 -14.31 18.12
CA ARG A 11 -6.06 -15.69 17.90
C ARG A 11 -5.49 -15.95 16.51
N GLY A 12 -5.53 -14.97 15.61
CA GLY A 12 -4.91 -15.08 14.28
C GLY A 12 -5.73 -15.86 13.24
N PHE A 13 -6.99 -16.20 13.52
CA PHE A 13 -7.85 -16.94 12.57
C PHE A 13 -8.00 -16.19 11.24
N GLN A 14 -8.00 -16.87 10.09
CA GLN A 14 -8.25 -16.22 8.80
C GLN A 14 -9.66 -15.57 8.75
N TYR A 15 -9.85 -14.52 7.95
CA TYR A 15 -11.11 -13.76 7.96
C TYR A 15 -12.33 -14.62 7.61
N ASN A 16 -12.20 -15.53 6.65
CA ASN A 16 -13.22 -16.52 6.31
C ASN A 16 -13.57 -17.43 7.50
N ALA A 17 -12.58 -17.92 8.24
CA ALA A 17 -12.80 -18.72 9.45
C ALA A 17 -13.52 -17.91 10.54
N ILE A 18 -13.18 -16.63 10.71
CA ILE A 18 -13.89 -15.75 11.65
C ILE A 18 -15.36 -15.60 11.23
N VAL A 19 -15.65 -15.40 9.95
CA VAL A 19 -17.03 -15.34 9.43
C VAL A 19 -17.77 -16.65 9.73
N ASP A 20 -17.14 -17.80 9.49
CA ASP A 20 -17.72 -19.11 9.77
C ASP A 20 -18.01 -19.30 11.26
N PHE A 21 -17.10 -18.88 12.15
CA PHE A 21 -17.32 -18.97 13.59
C PHE A 21 -18.43 -18.04 14.06
N LEU A 22 -18.49 -16.81 13.53
CA LEU A 22 -19.57 -15.87 13.83
C LEU A 22 -20.93 -16.46 13.45
N SER A 23 -21.02 -17.11 12.28
CA SER A 23 -22.25 -17.75 11.82
C SER A 23 -22.61 -18.98 12.66
N LYS A 24 -21.67 -19.95 12.77
CA LYS A 24 -21.94 -21.28 13.36
C LYS A 24 -22.02 -21.29 14.89
N GLN A 25 -21.24 -20.45 15.56
CA GLN A 25 -21.14 -20.46 17.03
C GLN A 25 -21.94 -19.35 17.71
N HIS A 26 -22.18 -18.24 17.00
CA HIS A 26 -22.83 -17.05 17.57
C HIS A 26 -24.11 -16.64 16.84
N GLY A 27 -24.49 -17.31 15.75
CA GLY A 27 -25.70 -17.00 14.97
C GLY A 27 -25.62 -15.68 14.20
N ILE A 28 -24.42 -15.16 13.97
CA ILE A 28 -24.20 -13.84 13.35
C ILE A 28 -23.74 -14.02 11.90
N SER A 29 -24.65 -13.83 10.96
CA SER A 29 -24.35 -13.90 9.53
C SER A 29 -23.84 -12.56 9.00
N MET A 30 -22.66 -12.57 8.36
CA MET A 30 -22.17 -11.44 7.54
C MET A 30 -21.13 -11.89 6.52
N SER A 31 -20.88 -11.03 5.53
CA SER A 31 -19.80 -11.25 4.58
C SER A 31 -18.43 -10.86 5.17
N GLU A 32 -17.36 -11.39 4.56
CA GLU A 32 -15.99 -11.02 4.89
C GLU A 32 -15.73 -9.52 4.72
N ARG A 33 -16.38 -8.87 3.74
CA ARG A 33 -16.33 -7.41 3.55
C ARG A 33 -16.85 -6.67 4.77
N THR A 34 -17.98 -7.09 5.30
CA THR A 34 -18.57 -6.50 6.52
C THR A 34 -17.67 -6.72 7.72
N LEU A 35 -17.07 -7.91 7.86
CA LEU A 35 -16.07 -8.18 8.89
C LEU A 35 -14.87 -7.23 8.79
N ARG A 36 -14.28 -7.07 7.60
CA ARG A 36 -13.14 -6.16 7.37
C ARG A 36 -13.49 -4.70 7.67
N SER A 37 -14.68 -4.25 7.30
CA SER A 37 -15.18 -2.91 7.65
C SER A 37 -15.25 -2.72 9.18
N ARG A 38 -15.82 -3.69 9.90
CA ARG A 38 -15.88 -3.68 11.38
C ARG A 38 -14.50 -3.68 12.01
N LEU A 39 -13.59 -4.53 11.55
CA LEU A 39 -12.21 -4.58 12.01
C LEU A 39 -11.52 -3.21 11.85
N SER A 40 -11.68 -2.55 10.70
CA SER A 40 -11.14 -1.21 10.50
C SER A 40 -11.77 -0.17 11.43
N ALA A 41 -13.08 -0.25 11.67
CA ALA A 41 -13.77 0.64 12.62
C ALA A 41 -13.30 0.42 14.07
N TYR A 42 -12.85 -0.79 14.41
CA TYR A 42 -12.29 -1.13 15.72
C TYR A 42 -10.77 -0.86 15.82
N GLY A 43 -10.12 -0.41 14.74
CA GLY A 43 -8.66 -0.23 14.70
C GLY A 43 -7.86 -1.54 14.61
N LEU A 44 -8.53 -2.67 14.35
CA LEU A 44 -7.92 -4.00 14.27
C LEU A 44 -7.40 -4.22 12.85
N ARG A 45 -6.08 -4.16 12.66
CA ARG A 45 -5.43 -4.39 11.38
C ARG A 45 -4.38 -5.48 11.50
N ARG A 46 -4.37 -6.41 10.55
CA ARG A 46 -3.22 -7.28 10.30
C ARG A 46 -2.24 -6.50 9.46
N SER A 47 -1.67 -5.45 10.03
CA SER A 47 -0.45 -4.93 9.43
C SER A 47 0.65 -5.88 9.90
N PRO A 48 1.46 -6.45 9.00
CA PRO A 48 2.78 -6.90 9.41
C PRO A 48 3.45 -5.75 10.17
N GLU A 49 3.99 -6.07 11.34
CA GLU A 49 4.79 -5.13 12.10
C GLU A 49 6.09 -4.91 11.31
N TYR A 50 6.40 -3.66 11.01
CA TYR A 50 7.65 -3.29 10.36
C TYR A 50 8.29 -2.16 11.15
N ASN A 51 9.56 -2.34 11.49
CA ASN A 51 10.32 -1.33 12.20
C ASN A 51 10.91 -0.33 11.19
N LEU A 52 10.51 0.94 11.28
CA LEU A 52 10.97 1.98 10.36
C LEU A 52 12.50 2.13 10.32
N ASP A 53 13.18 1.99 11.46
CA ASP A 53 14.64 2.11 11.54
C ASP A 53 15.34 0.95 10.85
N GLU A 54 14.81 -0.26 10.99
CA GLU A 54 15.30 -1.45 10.29
C GLU A 54 15.13 -1.31 8.77
N ILE A 55 13.95 -0.88 8.32
CA ILE A 55 13.69 -0.64 6.89
C ILE A 55 14.61 0.45 6.34
N ARG A 56 14.84 1.51 7.11
CA ARG A 56 15.77 2.59 6.73
C ARG A 56 17.19 2.07 6.57
N ALA A 57 17.67 1.23 7.48
CA ALA A 57 18.99 0.60 7.39
C ALA A 57 19.12 -0.29 6.15
N LEU A 58 18.10 -1.13 5.89
CA LEU A 58 18.06 -2.01 4.71
C LEU A 58 18.07 -1.24 3.40
N ILE A 59 17.30 -0.14 3.31
CA ILE A 59 17.30 0.72 2.12
C ILE A 59 18.70 1.31 1.89
N GLN A 60 19.38 1.78 2.93
CA GLN A 60 20.73 2.31 2.83
C GLN A 60 21.75 1.25 2.40
N GLU A 61 21.70 0.06 2.99
CA GLU A 61 22.56 -1.07 2.62
C GLU A 61 22.37 -1.44 1.14
N LYS A 62 21.12 -1.64 0.73
CA LYS A 62 20.78 -2.02 -0.64
C LYS A 62 21.17 -0.96 -1.67
N ARG A 63 21.14 0.33 -1.32
CA ARG A 63 21.64 1.42 -2.18
C ARG A 63 23.16 1.38 -2.38
N ARG A 64 23.92 0.90 -1.38
CA ARG A 64 25.40 0.80 -1.44
C ARG A 64 25.88 -0.47 -2.15
N GLY A 65 24.99 -1.42 -2.40
CA GLY A 65 25.32 -2.68 -3.08
C GLY A 65 25.61 -2.51 -4.58
N PRO A 66 26.33 -3.46 -5.20
CA PRO A 66 26.73 -3.41 -6.62
C PRO A 66 25.54 -3.43 -7.59
N ALA A 67 24.36 -3.83 -7.13
CA ALA A 67 23.09 -3.71 -7.85
C ALA A 67 22.33 -2.46 -7.37
N CYS A 68 22.71 -1.29 -7.86
CA CYS A 68 21.94 -0.06 -7.61
C CYS A 68 20.51 -0.26 -8.15
N MET A 69 19.54 -0.49 -7.26
CA MET A 69 18.18 -0.84 -7.66
C MET A 69 17.47 0.39 -8.25
N GLY A 70 16.91 0.22 -9.45
CA GLY A 70 16.18 1.25 -10.18
C GLY A 70 14.91 1.71 -9.45
N GLY A 71 15.02 2.72 -8.60
CA GLY A 71 13.89 3.41 -7.98
C GLY A 71 13.14 2.64 -6.89
N TYR A 72 12.19 3.33 -6.24
CA TYR A 72 11.50 2.82 -5.05
C TYR A 72 10.58 1.62 -5.28
N ARG A 73 10.10 1.41 -6.51
CA ARG A 73 9.31 0.20 -6.86
C ARG A 73 10.18 -1.06 -6.74
N SER A 74 11.41 -0.99 -7.24
CA SER A 74 12.37 -2.10 -7.17
C SER A 74 12.82 -2.35 -5.73
N MET A 75 13.06 -1.27 -4.96
CA MET A 75 13.37 -1.36 -3.54
C MET A 75 12.24 -2.01 -2.73
N TRP A 76 11.00 -1.57 -2.93
CA TRP A 76 9.83 -2.17 -2.28
C TRP A 76 9.71 -3.67 -2.60
N HIS A 77 9.90 -4.05 -3.86
CA HIS A 77 9.86 -5.45 -4.26
C HIS A 77 10.96 -6.28 -3.59
N ALA A 78 12.19 -5.76 -3.52
CA ALA A 78 13.30 -6.42 -2.85
C ALA A 78 13.09 -6.58 -1.33
N LEU A 79 12.51 -5.57 -0.67
CA LEU A 79 12.14 -5.64 0.75
C LEU A 79 11.07 -6.72 0.98
N CYS A 80 10.05 -6.77 0.12
CA CYS A 80 9.00 -7.79 0.21
C CYS A 80 9.55 -9.21 -0.02
N ILE A 81 10.46 -9.41 -0.98
CA ILE A 81 11.15 -10.70 -1.18
C ILE A 81 11.98 -11.06 0.06
N GLY A 82 12.60 -10.07 0.70
CA GLY A 82 13.35 -10.25 1.95
C GLY A 82 12.50 -10.51 3.19
N GLY A 83 11.16 -10.59 3.06
CA GLY A 83 10.26 -10.84 4.19
C GLY A 83 9.75 -9.58 4.90
N HIS A 84 10.19 -8.40 4.48
CA HIS A 84 9.74 -7.12 5.04
C HIS A 84 8.49 -6.63 4.31
N GLN A 85 7.33 -6.91 4.89
CA GLN A 85 6.05 -6.47 4.33
C GLN A 85 5.76 -5.02 4.72
N VAL A 86 6.33 -4.07 3.97
CA VAL A 86 6.17 -2.62 4.21
C VAL A 86 5.21 -2.03 3.17
N PRO A 87 4.34 -1.08 3.55
CA PRO A 87 3.55 -0.32 2.59
C PRO A 87 4.45 0.44 1.60
N ARG A 88 4.08 0.43 0.32
CA ARG A 88 4.88 1.05 -0.75
C ARG A 88 5.10 2.55 -0.57
N ASN A 89 4.09 3.28 -0.08
CA ASN A 89 4.17 4.72 0.21
C ASN A 89 5.21 5.03 1.29
N VAL A 90 5.38 4.15 2.28
CA VAL A 90 6.41 4.31 3.33
C VAL A 90 7.81 4.14 2.74
N VAL A 91 8.02 3.14 1.89
CA VAL A 91 9.31 2.95 1.19
C VAL A 91 9.64 4.14 0.29
N GLU A 92 8.64 4.66 -0.43
CA GLU A 92 8.80 5.87 -1.25
C GLU A 92 9.22 7.08 -0.41
N GLN A 93 8.52 7.34 0.70
CA GLN A 93 8.85 8.44 1.60
C GLN A 93 10.26 8.31 2.18
N LEU A 94 10.62 7.12 2.68
CA LEU A 94 11.96 6.86 3.23
C LEU A 94 13.05 7.05 2.17
N MET A 95 12.80 6.64 0.93
CA MET A 95 13.78 6.86 -0.15
C MET A 95 13.92 8.33 -0.53
N ARG A 96 12.84 9.11 -0.51
CA ARG A 96 12.90 10.57 -0.71
C ARG A 96 13.68 11.27 0.40
N GLU A 97 13.50 10.84 1.64
CA GLU A 97 14.25 11.36 2.79
C GLU A 97 15.76 11.03 2.69
N LEU A 98 16.10 9.83 2.21
CA LEU A 98 17.48 9.36 2.11
C LEU A 98 18.20 9.79 0.82
N ASP A 99 17.47 10.24 -0.20
CA ASP A 99 17.98 10.65 -1.50
C ASP A 99 17.06 11.69 -2.17
N PRO A 100 17.13 12.96 -1.76
CA PRO A 100 16.33 14.02 -2.36
C PRO A 100 16.70 14.28 -3.84
N GLU A 101 17.94 14.00 -4.25
CA GLU A 101 18.42 14.24 -5.63
C GLU A 101 17.95 13.14 -6.61
N GLY A 102 17.90 11.87 -6.19
CA GLY A 102 17.38 10.77 -7.00
C GLY A 102 15.88 10.89 -7.35
N CYS A 103 15.14 11.76 -6.65
CA CYS A 103 13.71 12.00 -6.86
C CYS A 103 13.41 13.02 -7.97
N GLN A 104 14.34 13.91 -8.30
CA GLN A 104 14.14 14.96 -9.31
C GLN A 104 14.00 14.39 -10.73
N PHE A 105 14.61 13.23 -11.01
CA PHE A 105 14.54 12.58 -12.32
C PHE A 105 13.19 11.89 -12.63
N GLN A 106 12.28 11.74 -11.65
CA GLN A 106 10.98 11.11 -11.87
C GLN A 106 9.83 12.10 -12.06
N GLU A 107 9.96 13.33 -11.54
CA GLU A 107 8.99 14.39 -11.82
C GLU A 107 8.98 14.77 -13.31
N SER A 108 10.14 14.67 -13.98
CA SER A 108 10.26 14.91 -15.43
C SER A 108 9.60 13.84 -16.31
N LYS A 109 9.15 12.71 -15.74
CA LYS A 109 8.50 11.60 -16.47
C LYS A 109 6.99 11.51 -16.23
N VAL A 110 6.40 12.43 -15.48
CA VAL A 110 4.96 12.67 -15.57
C VAL A 110 4.73 13.53 -16.80
N PHE A 111 4.68 12.89 -17.97
CA PHE A 111 4.08 13.49 -19.16
C PHE A 111 2.62 13.78 -18.79
N THR A 112 2.35 15.05 -18.50
CA THR A 112 1.02 15.51 -18.18
C THR A 112 0.20 15.38 -19.45
N GLN A 113 -0.74 14.45 -19.48
CA GLN A 113 -1.80 14.41 -20.48
C GLN A 113 -2.72 15.62 -20.24
N LYS A 114 -2.28 16.81 -20.64
CA LYS A 114 -3.07 18.05 -20.75
C LYS A 114 -2.87 18.78 -22.07
N ASP A 115 -2.28 18.13 -23.07
CA ASP A 115 -2.16 18.68 -24.43
C ASP A 115 -3.00 17.89 -25.44
N ILE A 116 -4.30 17.77 -25.17
CA ILE A 116 -5.31 17.44 -26.21
C ILE A 116 -6.51 18.36 -25.97
N SER A 117 -6.35 19.64 -26.26
CA SER A 117 -7.43 20.61 -26.32
C SER A 117 -6.96 21.79 -27.16
N GLY A 118 -7.08 21.66 -28.48
CA GLY A 118 -6.77 22.75 -29.39
C GLY A 118 -6.62 22.36 -30.86
N ALA A 119 -7.23 21.26 -31.30
CA ALA A 119 -7.37 20.97 -32.72
C ALA A 119 -8.81 20.55 -32.97
N TRP A 120 -9.45 21.21 -33.94
CA TRP A 120 -10.80 20.99 -34.47
C TRP A 120 -11.95 21.64 -33.70
N SER A 121 -12.21 22.92 -34.04
CA SER A 121 -13.56 23.44 -34.30
C SER A 121 -13.48 24.84 -34.94
N GLN A 122 -13.38 24.90 -36.27
CA GLN A 122 -13.84 26.08 -37.01
C GLN A 122 -15.28 25.78 -37.48
N PRO A 123 -16.29 26.57 -37.09
CA PRO A 123 -17.56 26.56 -37.78
C PRO A 123 -17.49 27.43 -39.03
N LEU A 124 -17.99 26.85 -40.11
CA LEU A 124 -18.25 27.44 -41.41
C LEU A 124 -19.33 28.54 -41.32
N LEU A 125 -19.10 29.60 -42.12
CA LEU A 125 -20.02 30.61 -42.67
C LEU A 125 -20.32 31.90 -41.87
N ALA A 126 -19.90 33.04 -42.43
CA ALA A 126 -20.77 34.08 -43.02
C ALA A 126 -20.13 35.49 -42.91
N ASN A 127 -19.54 35.99 -44.01
CA ASN A 127 -19.99 37.16 -44.78
C ASN A 127 -19.03 37.40 -45.96
#